data_AF-A0A2V8ZID5-F1
#
_entry.id   AF-A0A2V8ZID5-F1
#
_cell.length_a   1.000
_cell.length_b   1.000
_cell.length_c   1.000
_cell.angle_alpha   90.00
_cell.angle_beta   90.00
_cell.angle_gamma   90.00
#
_symmetry.space_group_name_H-M   'P 1'
#
loop_
_entity.id
_entity.type
_entity.pdbx_description
1 polymer ?
#
loop_
_entity_poly.entity_id
_entity_poly.type
_entity_poly.pdbx_seq_one_letter_code
_entity_poly.pdbx_strand_id
1 'polypeptide(L)'
;MKPLAWLRSVASTTLHRARVENDTDEELRAHVQNRADDLERSGLTRAEAKRRARIEFGALEKFKEECREARGGHFAKTVVQDIRYGLRALRKSPGFTVLTVLILGLGIGANTAVFSVVHAVLLRALPYKDPDRLAMLWVTDTRPHNFADTDGSTSYLDFFEWRRQSHSFEDLAIFYKRGWSVVTLT
;
A
#
# COMPACT_ATOMS: atom_id res chain seq x y z
N MET A 1 1.32 4.45 -2.70
CA MET A 1 1.91 3.09 -2.75
C MET A 1 1.08 2.26 -3.73
N LYS A 2 1.63 1.89 -4.90
CA LYS A 2 0.86 1.26 -6.01
C LYS A 2 1.25 -0.23 -6.12
N PRO A 3 0.56 -1.16 -5.44
CA PRO A 3 0.88 -2.60 -5.47
C PRO A 3 0.82 -3.21 -6.88
N LEU A 4 0.02 -2.61 -7.77
CA LEU A 4 -0.11 -2.98 -9.18
C LEU A 4 1.13 -2.64 -10.02
N ALA A 5 1.89 -1.61 -9.66
CA ALA A 5 3.14 -1.27 -10.36
C ALA A 5 4.26 -2.28 -10.06
N TRP A 6 4.27 -2.82 -8.84
CA TRP A 6 5.19 -3.89 -8.44
C TRP A 6 4.87 -5.20 -9.16
N LEU A 7 3.59 -5.59 -9.24
CA LEU A 7 3.16 -6.77 -9.99
C LEU A 7 3.50 -6.70 -11.49
N ARG A 8 3.30 -5.53 -12.14
CA ARG A 8 3.71 -5.33 -13.54
C ARG A 8 5.23 -5.29 -13.71
N SER A 9 5.96 -4.71 -12.75
CA SER A 9 7.42 -4.71 -12.77
C SER A 9 7.95 -6.13 -12.74
N VAL A 10 7.55 -6.96 -11.78
CA VAL A 10 8.01 -8.35 -11.63
C VAL A 10 7.70 -9.20 -12.87
N ALA A 11 6.54 -8.98 -13.50
CA ALA A 11 6.17 -9.66 -14.74
C ALA A 11 6.99 -9.19 -15.97
N SER A 12 7.43 -7.93 -15.99
CA SER A 12 8.23 -7.37 -17.10
C SER A 12 9.73 -7.65 -16.98
N THR A 13 10.26 -7.79 -15.75
CA THR A 13 11.69 -8.06 -15.52
C THR A 13 12.11 -9.46 -15.94
N THR A 14 11.16 -10.41 -16.01
CA THR A 14 11.44 -11.80 -16.42
C THR A 14 11.57 -11.97 -17.93
N LEU A 15 11.08 -11.02 -18.74
CA LEU A 15 11.17 -11.05 -20.21
C LEU A 15 12.22 -10.07 -20.80
N HIS A 16 12.72 -9.12 -20.00
CA HIS A 16 13.70 -8.10 -20.45
C HIS A 16 15.18 -8.47 -20.23
N ARG A 17 15.46 -9.71 -19.83
CA ARG A 17 16.80 -10.16 -19.41
C ARG A 17 17.86 -10.12 -20.52
N ALA A 18 17.49 -10.52 -21.74
CA ALA A 18 18.43 -10.55 -22.88
C ALA A 18 18.90 -9.14 -23.30
N ARG A 19 18.09 -8.11 -23.06
CA ARG A 19 18.43 -6.73 -23.43
C ARG A 19 19.35 -6.06 -22.41
N VAL A 20 19.14 -6.36 -21.12
CA VAL A 20 19.96 -5.83 -20.03
C VAL A 20 21.34 -6.51 -19.96
N GLU A 21 21.43 -7.80 -20.30
CA GLU A 21 22.72 -8.51 -20.39
C GLU A 21 23.60 -7.92 -21.51
N ASN A 22 23.05 -7.64 -22.70
CA ASN A 22 23.81 -7.04 -23.81
C ASN A 22 24.30 -5.60 -23.52
N ASP A 23 23.49 -4.77 -22.87
CA ASP A 23 23.87 -3.39 -22.51
C ASP A 23 25.06 -3.37 -21.52
N THR A 24 25.06 -4.34 -20.58
CA THR A 24 26.15 -4.45 -19.59
C THR A 24 27.47 -4.84 -20.27
N ASP A 25 27.41 -5.75 -21.25
CA ASP A 25 28.55 -6.28 -21.98
C ASP A 25 29.25 -5.20 -22.82
N GLU A 26 28.47 -4.28 -23.37
CA GLU A 26 28.95 -3.15 -24.16
C GLU A 26 29.57 -2.06 -23.29
N GLU A 27 28.95 -1.75 -22.15
CA GLU A 27 29.48 -0.82 -21.16
C GLU A 27 30.81 -1.31 -20.55
N LEU A 28 30.94 -2.61 -20.26
CA LEU A 28 32.16 -3.23 -19.75
C LEU A 28 33.32 -3.14 -20.76
N ARG A 29 33.07 -3.39 -22.05
CA ARG A 29 34.09 -3.24 -23.10
C ARG A 29 34.59 -1.80 -23.22
N ALA A 30 33.68 -0.82 -23.16
CA ALA A 30 34.03 0.59 -23.20
C ALA A 30 34.91 0.98 -22.00
N HIS A 31 34.63 0.44 -20.82
CA HIS A 31 35.36 0.78 -19.61
C HIS A 31 36.80 0.19 -19.59
N VAL A 32 36.98 -1.04 -20.09
CA VAL A 32 38.30 -1.65 -20.27
C VAL A 32 39.14 -0.89 -21.29
N GLN A 33 38.52 -0.36 -22.36
CA GLN A 33 39.21 0.45 -23.36
C GLN A 33 39.68 1.79 -22.78
N ASN A 34 38.80 2.52 -22.09
CA ASN A 34 39.18 3.80 -21.47
C ASN A 34 40.35 3.63 -20.49
N ARG A 35 40.35 2.54 -19.71
CA ARG A 35 41.45 2.25 -18.78
C ARG A 35 42.75 1.88 -19.49
N ALA A 36 42.68 1.17 -20.61
CA ALA A 36 43.85 0.88 -21.42
C ALA A 36 44.43 2.17 -22.03
N ASP A 37 43.59 3.09 -22.49
CA ASP A 37 44.01 4.37 -23.08
C ASP A 37 44.70 5.28 -22.04
N ASP A 38 44.20 5.30 -20.79
CA ASP A 38 44.86 6.02 -19.69
C ASP A 38 46.25 5.47 -19.34
N LEU A 39 46.41 4.14 -19.42
CA LEU A 39 47.69 3.46 -19.19
C LEU A 39 48.65 3.66 -20.37
N GLU A 40 48.14 3.78 -21.60
CA GLU A 40 48.94 4.19 -22.75
C GLU A 40 49.44 5.64 -22.58
N ARG A 41 48.59 6.54 -22.10
CA ARG A 41 48.97 7.94 -21.82
C ARG A 41 50.01 8.08 -20.71
N SER A 42 50.06 7.13 -19.76
CA SER A 42 51.10 7.09 -18.72
C SER A 42 52.42 6.44 -19.18
N GLY A 43 52.51 6.04 -20.46
CA GLY A 43 53.75 5.59 -21.10
C GLY A 43 53.88 4.07 -21.25
N LEU A 44 52.84 3.27 -20.97
CA LEU A 44 52.87 1.84 -21.28
C LEU A 44 52.63 1.57 -22.77
N THR A 45 53.20 0.48 -23.27
CA THR A 45 52.86 -0.05 -24.60
C THR A 45 51.43 -0.58 -24.61
N ARG A 46 50.74 -0.41 -25.75
CA ARG A 46 49.34 -0.83 -25.98
C ARG A 46 49.02 -2.28 -25.59
N ALA A 47 49.98 -3.19 -25.79
CA ALA A 47 49.83 -4.59 -25.39
C ALA A 47 49.86 -4.77 -23.86
N GLU A 48 50.77 -4.07 -23.19
CA GLU A 48 50.94 -4.09 -21.73
C GLU A 48 49.76 -3.40 -21.03
N ALA A 49 49.33 -2.25 -21.56
CA ALA A 49 48.19 -1.47 -21.07
C ALA A 49 46.88 -2.26 -21.12
N LYS A 50 46.58 -2.92 -22.25
CA LYS A 50 45.41 -3.79 -22.39
C LYS A 50 45.46 -5.00 -21.47
N ARG A 51 46.64 -5.61 -21.29
CA ARG A 51 46.82 -6.75 -20.37
C ARG A 51 46.51 -6.33 -18.93
N ARG A 52 47.04 -5.18 -18.51
CA ARG A 52 46.87 -4.65 -17.15
C ARG A 52 45.43 -4.20 -16.88
N ALA A 53 44.79 -3.53 -17.84
CA ALA A 53 43.38 -3.15 -17.76
C ALA A 53 42.46 -4.36 -17.59
N ARG A 54 42.70 -5.46 -18.32
CA ARG A 54 41.92 -6.70 -18.17
C ARG A 54 42.11 -7.38 -16.81
N ILE A 55 43.32 -7.35 -16.25
CA ILE A 55 43.60 -7.96 -14.94
C ILE A 55 42.95 -7.15 -13.80
N GLU A 56 43.01 -5.81 -13.86
CA GLU A 56 42.31 -4.93 -12.90
C GLU A 56 40.79 -5.11 -12.98
N PHE A 57 40.23 -5.24 -14.19
CA PHE A 57 38.78 -5.38 -14.39
C PHE A 57 38.21 -6.74 -13.98
N GLY A 58 38.89 -7.85 -14.30
CA GLY A 58 38.38 -9.19 -14.01
C GLY A 58 38.18 -9.46 -12.52
N ALA A 59 38.95 -8.80 -11.65
CA ALA A 59 38.75 -8.86 -10.20
C ALA A 59 37.50 -8.09 -9.74
N LEU A 60 37.20 -6.95 -10.38
CA LEU A 60 36.07 -6.09 -10.04
C LEU A 60 34.74 -6.65 -10.58
N GLU A 61 34.75 -7.24 -11.77
CA GLU A 61 33.59 -7.92 -12.38
C GLU A 61 33.10 -9.07 -11.53
N LYS A 62 34.02 -9.95 -11.11
CA LYS A 62 33.67 -11.11 -10.27
C LYS A 62 32.96 -10.69 -8.99
N PHE A 63 33.42 -9.61 -8.35
CA PHE A 63 32.82 -9.08 -7.13
C PHE A 63 31.44 -8.42 -7.38
N LYS A 64 31.28 -7.72 -8.53
CA LYS A 64 30.00 -7.16 -8.96
C LYS A 64 28.99 -8.26 -9.31
N GLU A 65 29.44 -9.32 -9.96
CA GLU A 65 28.63 -10.44 -10.43
C GLU A 65 28.10 -11.26 -9.25
N GLU A 66 28.95 -11.57 -8.26
CA GLU A 66 28.54 -12.18 -6.99
C GLU A 66 27.47 -11.34 -6.25
N CYS A 67 27.57 -10.01 -6.26
CA CYS A 67 26.54 -9.13 -5.68
C CYS A 67 25.25 -9.03 -6.52
N ARG A 68 25.36 -9.11 -7.85
CA ARG A 68 24.23 -9.03 -8.79
C ARG A 68 23.40 -10.32 -8.80
N GLU A 69 24.06 -11.47 -8.70
CA GLU A 69 23.42 -12.77 -8.60
C GLU A 69 22.61 -12.90 -7.30
N ALA A 70 23.14 -12.37 -6.20
CA ALA A 70 22.53 -12.45 -4.87
C ALA A 70 21.22 -11.65 -4.71
N ARG A 71 20.97 -10.59 -5.50
CA ARG A 71 19.93 -9.59 -5.15
C ARG A 71 18.65 -9.57 -6.00
N GLY A 72 18.64 -10.00 -7.25
CA GLY A 72 17.49 -9.72 -8.13
C GLY A 72 17.02 -10.85 -9.04
N GLY A 73 17.95 -11.51 -9.73
CA GLY A 73 17.60 -12.54 -10.72
C GLY A 73 17.21 -13.88 -10.10
N HIS A 74 17.83 -14.24 -8.98
CA HIS A 74 17.56 -15.50 -8.28
C HIS A 74 16.17 -15.48 -7.63
N PHE A 75 15.84 -14.42 -6.88
CA PHE A 75 14.56 -14.32 -6.16
C PHE A 75 13.34 -14.40 -7.08
N ALA A 76 13.35 -13.67 -8.21
CA ALA A 76 12.24 -13.73 -9.17
C ALA A 76 12.07 -15.13 -9.79
N LYS A 77 13.18 -15.82 -10.09
CA LYS A 77 13.14 -17.21 -10.59
C LYS A 77 12.59 -18.17 -9.52
N THR A 78 13.05 -18.05 -8.28
CA THR A 78 12.58 -18.88 -7.17
C THR A 78 11.08 -18.68 -6.95
N VAL A 79 10.60 -17.43 -6.91
CA VAL A 79 9.17 -17.14 -6.74
C VAL A 79 8.31 -17.71 -7.87
N VAL A 80 8.73 -17.56 -9.13
CA VAL A 80 7.98 -18.13 -10.28
C VAL A 80 7.98 -19.65 -10.23
N GLN A 81 9.11 -20.26 -9.86
CA GLN A 81 9.23 -21.70 -9.71
C GLN A 81 8.28 -22.19 -8.60
N ASP A 82 8.30 -21.56 -7.44
CA ASP A 82 7.46 -21.91 -6.29
C ASP A 82 5.97 -21.76 -6.61
N ILE A 83 5.57 -20.69 -7.31
CA ILE A 83 4.18 -20.51 -7.78
C ILE A 83 3.79 -21.66 -8.72
N ARG A 84 4.64 -22.01 -9.69
CA ARG A 84 4.36 -23.10 -10.65
C ARG A 84 4.25 -24.46 -9.94
N TYR A 85 5.12 -24.71 -8.96
CA TYR A 85 5.06 -25.91 -8.13
C TYR A 85 3.80 -25.93 -7.26
N GLY A 86 3.46 -24.82 -6.62
CA GLY A 86 2.23 -24.66 -5.83
C GLY A 86 0.97 -24.90 -6.67
N LEU A 87 0.88 -24.33 -7.87
CA LEU A 87 -0.24 -24.56 -8.78
C LEU A 87 -0.36 -26.04 -9.18
N ARG A 88 0.77 -26.71 -9.42
CA ARG A 88 0.77 -28.14 -9.74
C ARG A 88 0.34 -28.99 -8.55
N ALA A 89 0.72 -28.61 -7.33
CA ALA A 89 0.29 -29.27 -6.10
C ALA A 89 -1.22 -29.12 -5.88
N LEU A 90 -1.76 -27.90 -6.06
CA LEU A 90 -3.20 -27.61 -5.95
C LEU A 90 -4.02 -28.44 -6.96
N ARG A 91 -3.53 -28.60 -8.19
CA ARG A 91 -4.17 -29.47 -9.20
C ARG A 91 -4.10 -30.95 -8.86
N LYS A 92 -3.11 -31.39 -8.08
CA LYS A 92 -2.94 -32.79 -7.66
C LYS A 92 -3.86 -33.17 -6.49
N SER A 93 -4.24 -32.20 -5.65
CA SER A 93 -5.17 -32.37 -4.53
C SER A 93 -6.41 -31.45 -4.65
N PRO A 94 -7.30 -31.71 -5.61
CA PRO A 94 -8.45 -30.83 -5.88
C PRO A 94 -9.41 -30.71 -4.69
N GLY A 95 -9.62 -31.76 -3.91
CA GLY A 95 -10.54 -31.73 -2.76
C GLY A 95 -10.10 -30.74 -1.67
N PHE A 96 -8.82 -30.79 -1.27
CA PHE A 96 -8.25 -29.84 -0.32
C PHE A 96 -8.31 -28.40 -0.87
N THR A 97 -7.92 -28.23 -2.14
CA THR A 97 -7.93 -26.93 -2.80
C THR A 97 -9.33 -26.29 -2.80
N VAL A 98 -10.37 -27.05 -3.16
CA VAL A 98 -11.75 -26.56 -3.16
C VAL A 98 -12.19 -26.13 -1.77
N LEU A 99 -11.92 -26.95 -0.74
CA LEU A 99 -12.25 -26.61 0.64
C LEU A 99 -11.55 -25.32 1.08
N THR A 100 -10.24 -25.20 0.82
CA THR A 100 -9.46 -23.99 1.13
C THR A 100 -10.03 -22.76 0.42
N VAL A 101 -10.35 -22.86 -0.88
CA VAL A 101 -10.94 -21.76 -1.66
C VAL A 101 -12.30 -21.35 -1.10
N LEU A 102 -13.14 -22.30 -0.69
CA LEU A 102 -14.44 -22.01 -0.09
C LEU A 102 -14.29 -21.28 1.25
N ILE A 103 -13.38 -21.73 2.13
CA ILE A 103 -13.14 -21.10 3.43
C ILE A 103 -12.61 -19.67 3.25
N LEU A 104 -11.61 -19.49 2.39
CA LEU A 104 -11.05 -18.17 2.08
C LEU A 104 -12.09 -17.25 1.45
N GLY A 105 -12.84 -17.75 0.46
CA GLY A 105 -13.91 -17.01 -0.20
C GLY A 105 -15.00 -16.58 0.78
N LEU A 106 -15.43 -17.49 1.67
CA LEU A 106 -16.44 -17.20 2.68
C LEU A 106 -15.93 -16.17 3.70
N GLY A 107 -14.70 -16.29 4.19
CA GLY A 107 -14.13 -15.32 5.13
C GLY A 107 -13.99 -13.91 4.53
N ILE A 108 -13.51 -13.82 3.29
CA ILE A 108 -13.39 -12.55 2.57
C ILE A 108 -14.79 -11.97 2.28
N GLY A 109 -15.70 -12.80 1.80
CA GLY A 109 -17.06 -12.41 1.44
C GLY A 109 -17.88 -11.96 2.66
N ALA A 110 -17.80 -12.70 3.77
CA ALA A 110 -18.50 -12.36 5.01
C ALA A 110 -18.02 -11.02 5.57
N ASN A 111 -16.70 -10.82 5.66
CA ASN A 111 -16.14 -9.55 6.13
C ASN A 111 -16.55 -8.38 5.20
N THR A 112 -16.51 -8.60 3.89
CA THR A 112 -16.94 -7.60 2.89
C THR A 112 -18.43 -7.29 3.01
N ALA A 113 -19.28 -8.31 3.21
CA ALA A 113 -20.72 -8.15 3.35
C ALA A 113 -21.08 -7.39 4.64
N VAL A 114 -20.45 -7.72 5.77
CA VAL A 114 -20.63 -6.98 7.03
C VAL A 114 -20.25 -5.52 6.83
N PHE A 115 -19.07 -5.25 6.25
CA PHE A 115 -18.65 -3.87 5.99
C PHE A 115 -19.58 -3.15 5.00
N SER A 116 -20.09 -3.85 3.98
CA SER A 116 -21.04 -3.28 3.03
C SER A 116 -22.37 -2.94 3.69
N VAL A 117 -22.89 -3.78 4.58
CA VAL A 117 -24.13 -3.52 5.32
C VAL A 117 -23.92 -2.38 6.31
N VAL A 118 -22.82 -2.41 7.08
CA VAL A 118 -22.44 -1.32 7.97
C VAL A 118 -22.33 -0.02 7.18
N HIS A 119 -21.66 -0.03 6.03
CA HIS A 119 -21.55 1.15 5.20
C HIS A 119 -22.91 1.56 4.61
N ALA A 120 -23.77 0.63 4.21
CA ALA A 120 -25.08 0.97 3.64
C ALA A 120 -26.09 1.46 4.69
N VAL A 121 -25.94 1.06 5.96
CA VAL A 121 -26.88 1.37 7.03
C VAL A 121 -26.37 2.53 7.91
N LEU A 122 -25.09 2.52 8.27
CA LEU A 122 -24.47 3.59 9.07
C LEU A 122 -23.83 4.70 8.23
N LEU A 123 -23.32 4.41 7.02
CA LEU A 123 -22.58 5.38 6.20
C LEU A 123 -23.27 5.78 4.89
N ARG A 124 -24.45 5.22 4.57
CA ARG A 124 -25.30 5.82 3.54
C ARG A 124 -25.69 7.15 4.13
N ALA A 125 -25.17 8.21 3.51
CA ALA A 125 -25.32 9.60 3.93
C ALA A 125 -26.69 9.76 4.57
N LEU A 126 -26.72 10.03 5.88
CA LEU A 126 -27.95 10.42 6.55
C LEU A 126 -28.62 11.43 5.61
N PRO A 127 -29.91 11.29 5.28
CA PRO A 127 -30.59 12.05 4.23
C PRO A 127 -30.77 13.53 4.61
N TYR A 128 -29.68 14.18 5.03
CA TYR A 128 -29.52 15.59 5.21
C TYR A 128 -29.02 16.15 3.89
N LYS A 129 -29.79 17.10 3.39
CA LYS A 129 -29.41 17.96 2.27
C LYS A 129 -28.17 18.73 2.75
N ASP A 130 -26.99 18.42 2.20
CA ASP A 130 -25.68 19.01 2.52
C ASP A 130 -25.00 18.51 3.83
N PRO A 131 -24.37 17.32 3.82
CA PRO A 131 -23.65 16.79 4.99
C PRO A 131 -22.48 17.68 5.45
N ASP A 132 -21.89 18.47 4.56
CA ASP A 132 -20.78 19.39 4.88
C ASP A 132 -21.21 20.61 5.72
N ARG A 133 -22.53 20.86 5.83
CA ARG A 133 -23.11 21.96 6.64
C ARG A 133 -23.55 21.51 8.03
N LEU A 134 -23.35 20.24 8.39
CA LEU A 134 -23.71 19.70 9.70
C LEU A 134 -22.68 20.12 10.76
N ALA A 135 -23.15 20.79 11.81
CA ALA A 135 -22.35 21.14 12.98
C ALA A 135 -22.93 20.45 14.23
N MET A 136 -22.04 19.98 15.11
CA MET A 136 -22.43 19.37 16.39
C MET A 136 -22.13 20.33 17.54
N LEU A 137 -23.16 20.70 18.30
CA LEU A 137 -23.05 21.56 19.47
C LEU A 137 -22.86 20.70 20.72
N TRP A 138 -21.85 21.03 21.51
CA TRP A 138 -21.54 20.36 22.77
C TRP A 138 -21.54 21.39 23.91
N VAL A 139 -22.13 21.04 25.06
CA VAL A 139 -22.01 21.85 26.28
C VAL A 139 -20.76 21.39 27.02
N THR A 140 -19.83 22.30 27.22
CA THR A 140 -18.69 22.08 28.11
C THR A 140 -18.93 22.85 29.39
N ASP A 141 -18.94 22.13 30.51
CA ASP A 141 -18.99 22.74 31.83
C ASP A 141 -17.62 23.35 32.15
N THR A 142 -17.58 24.66 32.42
CA THR A 142 -16.33 25.38 32.75
C THR A 142 -16.02 25.35 34.25
N ARG A 143 -16.78 24.60 35.06
CA ARG A 143 -16.55 24.48 36.50
C ARG A 143 -15.28 23.66 36.82
N PRO A 144 -14.58 23.94 37.94
CA PRO A 144 -13.39 23.20 38.33
C PRO A 144 -13.68 21.69 38.49
N HIS A 145 -12.77 20.88 37.95
CA HIS A 145 -12.73 19.42 37.71
C HIS A 145 -13.12 18.43 38.86
N ASN A 146 -13.87 18.84 39.88
CA ASN A 146 -14.25 17.98 41.01
C ASN A 146 -15.68 17.42 40.93
N PHE A 147 -16.43 17.73 39.87
CA PHE A 147 -17.69 17.07 39.57
C PHE A 147 -17.47 16.22 38.33
N ALA A 148 -17.67 14.90 38.48
CA ALA A 148 -17.48 13.90 37.43
C ALA A 148 -17.91 14.43 36.06
N ASP A 149 -17.09 14.17 35.03
CA ASP A 149 -17.36 14.37 33.60
C ASP A 149 -18.74 13.80 33.22
N THR A 150 -19.76 14.56 33.57
CA THR A 150 -21.14 14.26 33.24
C THR A 150 -21.25 14.87 31.87
N ASP A 151 -21.09 14.03 30.84
CA ASP A 151 -21.43 14.33 29.44
C ASP A 151 -22.52 15.41 29.46
N GLY A 152 -22.14 16.66 29.15
CA GLY A 152 -22.95 17.84 29.45
C GLY A 152 -24.36 17.62 28.94
N SER A 153 -25.27 17.26 29.86
CA SER A 153 -26.59 16.82 29.47
C SER A 153 -27.37 18.07 29.15
N THR A 154 -27.36 18.45 27.87
CA THR A 154 -28.19 19.54 27.36
C THR A 154 -29.62 19.28 27.81
N SER A 155 -30.15 20.16 28.65
CA SER A 155 -31.54 20.06 29.08
C SER A 155 -32.43 20.35 27.87
N TYR A 156 -33.62 19.74 27.83
CA TYR A 156 -34.62 20.08 26.82
C TYR A 156 -35.00 21.57 26.85
N LEU A 157 -34.82 22.23 28.00
CA LEU A 157 -35.04 23.67 28.11
C LEU A 157 -33.96 24.47 27.37
N ASP A 158 -32.69 24.09 27.52
CA ASP A 158 -31.54 24.73 26.84
C ASP A 158 -31.70 24.64 25.31
N PHE A 159 -32.19 23.50 24.82
CA PHE A 159 -32.53 23.33 23.41
C PHE A 159 -33.53 24.36 22.90
N PHE A 160 -34.62 24.54 23.65
CA PHE A 160 -35.68 25.48 23.25
C PHE A 160 -35.18 26.91 23.25
N GLU A 161 -34.33 27.26 24.21
CA GLU A 161 -33.71 28.58 24.24
C GLU A 161 -32.76 28.78 23.05
N TRP A 162 -31.90 27.80 22.74
CA TRP A 162 -31.02 27.89 21.58
C TRP A 162 -31.78 27.94 20.27
N ARG A 163 -32.85 27.15 20.11
CA ARG A 163 -33.70 27.20 18.92
C ARG A 163 -34.38 28.55 18.75
N ARG A 164 -34.70 29.23 19.87
CA ARG A 164 -35.33 30.55 19.86
C ARG A 164 -34.34 31.68 19.59
N GLN A 165 -33.11 31.57 20.07
CA GLN A 165 -32.10 32.65 19.99
C GLN A 165 -31.14 32.50 18.80
N SER A 166 -30.97 31.29 18.28
CA SER A 166 -30.06 31.03 17.17
C SER A 166 -30.70 31.37 15.83
N HIS A 167 -30.07 32.30 15.11
CA HIS A 167 -30.43 32.65 13.73
C HIS A 167 -29.39 32.20 12.70
N SER A 168 -28.28 31.60 13.15
CA SER A 168 -27.17 31.18 12.28
C SER A 168 -27.33 29.76 11.72
N PHE A 169 -28.25 28.97 12.27
CA PHE A 169 -28.54 27.59 11.86
C PHE A 169 -29.92 27.51 11.20
N GLU A 170 -30.03 26.72 10.13
CA GLU A 170 -31.28 26.53 9.38
C GLU A 170 -32.30 25.72 10.17
N ASP A 171 -31.85 24.70 10.90
CA ASP A 171 -32.65 23.94 11.87
C ASP A 171 -31.76 23.39 12.99
N LEU A 172 -32.35 23.09 14.15
CA LEU A 172 -31.65 22.47 15.28
C LEU A 172 -32.39 21.19 15.71
N ALA A 173 -31.63 20.12 15.89
CA ALA A 173 -32.12 18.83 16.39
C ALA A 173 -31.27 18.33 17.57
N ILE A 174 -31.90 17.57 18.46
CA ILE A 174 -31.22 16.86 19.55
C ILE A 174 -31.40 15.37 19.37
N PHE A 175 -30.31 14.63 19.59
CA PHE A 175 -30.32 13.18 19.66
C PHE A 175 -29.62 12.74 20.95
N TYR A 176 -30.13 11.68 21.56
CA TYR A 176 -29.50 11.07 22.72
C TYR A 176 -28.52 9.99 22.26
N LYS A 177 -27.30 10.01 22.79
CA LYS A 177 -26.24 9.02 22.51
C LYS A 177 -26.60 7.59 22.93
N ARG A 178 -27.69 7.42 23.71
CA ARG A 178 -28.07 6.17 24.37
C ARG A 178 -29.57 5.91 24.18
N GLY A 179 -29.89 5.10 23.17
CA GLY A 179 -31.22 4.53 22.96
C GLY A 179 -31.97 5.08 21.74
N TRP A 180 -32.37 4.17 20.86
CA TRP A 180 -33.16 4.45 19.67
C TRP A 180 -34.53 4.99 20.09
N SER A 181 -34.81 6.26 19.82
CA SER A 181 -36.16 6.80 19.86
C SER A 181 -36.48 7.38 18.49
N VAL A 182 -37.15 6.56 17.67
CA VAL A 182 -37.76 7.01 16.41
C VAL A 182 -39.06 7.71 16.80
N VAL A 183 -39.12 9.03 16.63
CA VAL A 183 -40.37 9.79 16.70
C VAL A 183 -40.69 10.26 15.29
N THR A 184 -41.65 9.58 14.67
CA THR A 184 -42.25 10.02 13.41
C THR A 184 -43.28 11.08 13.74
N LEU A 185 -43.03 12.33 13.38
CA LEU A 185 -44.06 13.36 13.38
C LEU A 185 -44.79 13.31 12.04
N THR A 186 -46.11 13.19 12.10
CA THR A 186 -47.03 13.36 10.95
C THR A 186 -47.48 14.81 10.89
#